data_AF-A0A7S0W6W3-F1
#
_entry.id   AF-A0A7S0W6W3-F1
#
_cell.length_a   1.000
_cell.length_b   1.000
_cell.length_c   1.000
_cell.angle_alpha   90.00
_cell.angle_beta   90.00
_cell.angle_gamma   90.00
#
_symmetry.space_group_name_H-M   'P 1'
#
loop_
_entity.id
_entity.type
_entity.pdbx_description
1 polymer ?
#
loop_
_entity_poly.entity_id
_entity_poly.type
_entity_poly.pdbx_seq_one_letter_code
_entity_poly.pdbx_strand_id
1 'polypeptide(L)'
;GDVERALPLFSERRVPEGHALLDLSINQGPKSPVLRALFLVLSAAETLGHRLLPSAILPPTQNLLTQTDWSFSEIYARKRRLLDFVKKSNRKYGVFTGYD
;
A
#
# COMPACT_ATOMS: atom_id res chain seq x y z
N GLY A 1 24.71 4.35 -24.84
CA GLY A 1 23.56 4.95 -24.13
C GLY A 1 24.10 6.03 -23.21
N ASP A 2 23.48 7.19 -23.19
CA ASP A 2 23.88 8.33 -22.35
C ASP A 2 23.47 8.08 -20.89
N VAL A 3 24.39 7.50 -20.12
CA VAL A 3 24.16 7.12 -18.72
C VAL A 3 23.96 8.35 -17.84
N GLU A 4 24.62 9.46 -18.15
CA GLU A 4 24.55 10.71 -17.37
C GLU A 4 23.16 11.32 -17.43
N ARG A 5 22.46 11.20 -18.57
CA ARG A 5 21.05 11.63 -18.68
C ARG A 5 20.06 10.55 -18.22
N ALA A 6 20.40 9.28 -18.35
CA ALA A 6 19.51 8.18 -17.97
C ALA A 6 19.38 8.01 -16.45
N LEU A 7 20.45 8.25 -15.68
CA LEU A 7 20.47 8.07 -14.22
C LEU A 7 19.53 9.02 -13.46
N PRO A 8 19.49 10.33 -13.74
CA PRO A 8 18.53 11.24 -13.11
C PRO A 8 17.09 10.85 -13.43
N LEU A 9 16.77 10.60 -14.70
CA LEU A 9 15.43 10.21 -15.14
C LEU A 9 14.97 8.88 -14.54
N PHE A 10 15.90 7.94 -14.36
CA PHE A 10 15.61 6.68 -13.69
C PHE A 10 15.32 6.90 -12.20
N SER A 11 16.14 7.70 -11.53
CA SER A 11 15.97 8.02 -10.10
C SER A 11 14.64 8.74 -9.84
N GLU A 12 14.31 9.75 -10.64
CA GLU A 12 13.04 10.49 -10.56
C GLU A 12 11.82 9.57 -10.64
N ARG A 13 11.89 8.52 -11.47
CA ARG A 13 10.78 7.56 -11.61
C ARG A 13 10.79 6.49 -10.53
N ARG A 14 11.96 6.03 -10.08
CA ARG A 14 12.07 4.86 -9.19
C ARG A 14 12.05 5.19 -7.70
N VAL A 15 12.46 6.38 -7.30
CA VAL A 15 12.43 6.79 -5.89
C VAL A 15 10.98 6.79 -5.33
N PRO A 16 9.98 7.39 -5.99
CA PRO A 16 8.59 7.34 -5.51
C PRO A 16 8.04 5.91 -5.44
N GLU A 17 8.38 5.08 -6.42
CA GLU A 17 7.99 3.66 -6.44
C GLU A 17 8.59 2.89 -5.26
N GLY A 18 9.87 3.15 -4.94
CA GLY A 18 10.54 2.55 -3.79
C GLY A 18 9.89 2.94 -2.46
N HIS A 19 9.55 4.21 -2.28
CA HIS A 19 8.85 4.68 -1.09
C HIS A 19 7.45 4.06 -0.96
N ALA A 20 6.67 4.05 -2.05
CA ALA A 20 5.35 3.46 -2.07
C ALA A 20 5.39 1.95 -1.76
N LEU A 21 6.33 1.22 -2.35
CA LEU A 21 6.54 -0.20 -2.07
C LEU A 21 6.91 -0.45 -0.60
N LEU A 22 7.85 0.34 -0.07
CA LEU A 22 8.26 0.22 1.33
C LEU A 22 7.05 0.42 2.24
N ASP A 23 6.28 1.48 2.02
CA ASP A 23 5.10 1.80 2.82
C ASP A 23 4.03 0.70 2.74
N LEU A 24 3.77 0.16 1.55
CA LEU A 24 2.86 -0.96 1.33
C LEU A 24 3.34 -2.24 2.04
N SER A 25 4.66 -2.45 2.11
CA SER A 25 5.26 -3.65 2.70
C SER A 25 5.28 -3.64 4.23
N ILE A 26 5.52 -2.50 4.87
CA ILE A 26 5.66 -2.40 6.34
C ILE A 26 4.33 -2.09 7.04
N ASN A 27 3.35 -1.53 6.33
CA ASN A 27 2.04 -1.18 6.86
C ASN A 27 0.95 -2.21 6.48
N GLN A 28 1.28 -3.50 6.52
CA GLN A 28 0.35 -4.59 6.22
C GLN A 28 -0.80 -4.74 7.23
N GLY A 29 -0.74 -4.05 8.36
CA GLY A 29 -1.83 -4.01 9.33
C GLY A 29 -1.48 -3.20 10.58
N PRO A 30 -2.49 -2.79 11.34
CA PRO A 30 -2.29 -2.05 12.58
C PRO A 30 -1.75 -2.96 13.68
N LYS A 31 -0.87 -2.42 14.54
CA LYS A 31 -0.27 -3.14 15.68
C LYS A 31 -1.22 -3.24 16.88
N SER A 32 -2.22 -2.36 16.97
CA SER A 32 -3.26 -2.47 17.99
C SER A 32 -4.06 -3.77 17.79
N PRO A 33 -4.23 -4.62 18.81
CA PRO A 33 -4.94 -5.90 18.66
C PRO A 33 -6.40 -5.71 18.26
N VAL A 34 -7.07 -4.68 18.78
CA VAL A 34 -8.46 -4.35 18.45
C VAL A 34 -8.57 -3.89 17.00
N LEU A 35 -7.72 -2.95 16.58
CA LEU A 35 -7.73 -2.47 15.20
C LEU A 35 -7.27 -3.55 14.21
N ARG A 36 -6.42 -4.48 14.65
CA ARG A 36 -5.98 -5.62 13.83
C ARG A 36 -7.14 -6.57 13.55
N ALA A 37 -7.96 -6.87 14.56
CA ALA A 37 -9.17 -7.66 14.36
C ALA A 37 -10.12 -6.97 13.37
N LEU A 38 -10.36 -5.67 13.53
CA LEU A 38 -11.20 -4.90 12.60
C LEU A 38 -10.62 -4.88 11.17
N PHE A 39 -9.30 -4.72 11.04
CA PHE A 39 -8.60 -4.73 9.76
C PHE A 39 -8.72 -6.07 9.04
N LEU A 40 -8.64 -7.19 9.76
CA LEU A 40 -8.85 -8.52 9.19
C LEU A 40 -10.29 -8.69 8.69
N VAL A 41 -11.28 -8.21 9.44
CA VAL A 41 -12.69 -8.24 9.01
C VAL A 41 -12.90 -7.41 7.75
N LEU A 42 -12.33 -6.19 7.71
CA LEU A 42 -12.38 -5.34 6.52
C LEU A 42 -11.70 -6.00 5.31
N SER A 43 -10.56 -6.65 5.51
CA SER A 43 -9.83 -7.34 4.43
C SER A 43 -10.63 -8.53 3.87
N ALA A 44 -11.30 -9.29 4.75
CA ALA A 44 -12.22 -10.34 4.34
C ALA A 44 -13.42 -9.79 3.58
N ALA A 45 -13.99 -8.66 4.05
CA ALA A 45 -15.10 -7.97 3.39
C ALA A 45 -14.69 -7.43 2.01
N GLU A 46 -13.48 -6.86 1.86
CA GLU A 46 -12.94 -6.45 0.55
C GLU A 46 -12.82 -7.64 -0.40
N THR A 47 -12.33 -8.78 0.09
CA THR A 47 -12.20 -10.01 -0.71
C THR A 47 -13.56 -10.52 -1.21
N LEU A 48 -14.55 -10.57 -0.32
CA LEU A 48 -15.91 -10.99 -0.67
C LEU A 48 -16.60 -9.97 -1.57
N GLY A 49 -16.47 -8.68 -1.25
CA GLY A 49 -17.02 -7.58 -2.02
C GLY A 49 -16.47 -7.54 -3.44
N HIS A 50 -15.15 -7.73 -3.61
CA HIS A 50 -14.53 -7.80 -4.94
C HIS A 50 -15.04 -9.02 -5.73
N ARG A 51 -15.30 -10.17 -5.09
CA ARG A 51 -15.91 -11.33 -5.78
C ARG A 51 -17.32 -11.04 -6.28
N LEU A 52 -18.10 -10.24 -5.55
CA LEU A 52 -19.48 -9.91 -5.90
C LEU A 52 -19.57 -8.76 -6.92
N LEU A 53 -18.72 -7.74 -6.77
CA LEU A 53 -18.71 -6.51 -7.57
C LEU A 53 -17.27 -6.10 -7.92
N PRO A 54 -16.60 -6.84 -8.83
CA PRO A 54 -15.18 -6.64 -9.12
C PRO A 54 -14.87 -5.28 -9.76
N SER A 55 -15.86 -4.66 -10.42
CA SER A 55 -15.73 -3.34 -11.03
C SER A 55 -15.84 -2.18 -10.04
N ALA A 56 -16.51 -2.38 -8.89
CA ALA A 56 -16.77 -1.33 -7.91
C ALA A 56 -15.84 -1.40 -6.69
N ILE A 57 -15.38 -2.60 -6.32
CA ILE A 57 -14.56 -2.84 -5.14
C ILE A 57 -13.17 -3.29 -5.57
N LEU A 58 -12.14 -2.56 -5.16
CA LEU A 58 -10.76 -2.96 -5.40
C LEU A 58 -10.41 -4.23 -4.63
N PRO A 59 -9.61 -5.14 -5.21
CA PRO A 59 -9.15 -6.31 -4.50
C PRO A 59 -8.25 -5.92 -3.30
N PRO A 60 -7.99 -6.87 -2.39
CA PRO A 60 -7.05 -6.66 -1.30
C PRO A 60 -5.68 -6.19 -1.80
N THR A 61 -4.99 -5.37 -1.01
CA THR A 61 -3.69 -4.79 -1.39
C THR A 61 -2.67 -5.84 -1.85
N GLN A 62 -2.67 -7.02 -1.24
CA GLN A 62 -1.76 -8.11 -1.63
C GLN A 62 -2.02 -8.65 -3.04
N ASN A 63 -3.28 -8.66 -3.49
CA ASN A 63 -3.63 -9.02 -4.86
C ASN A 63 -3.22 -7.92 -5.83
N LEU A 64 -3.41 -6.64 -5.47
CA LEU A 64 -2.94 -5.51 -6.29
C LEU A 64 -1.43 -5.59 -6.52
N LEU A 65 -0.66 -5.93 -5.49
CA LEU A 65 0.80 -6.07 -5.56
C LEU A 65 1.31 -7.25 -6.42
N THR A 66 0.48 -8.27 -6.66
CA THR A 66 0.93 -9.53 -7.28
C THR A 66 0.22 -9.88 -8.58
N GLN A 67 -0.94 -9.28 -8.85
CA GLN A 67 -1.83 -9.66 -9.95
C GLN A 67 -2.17 -8.49 -10.89
N THR A 68 -1.59 -7.30 -10.66
CA THR A 68 -1.83 -6.13 -11.51
C THR A 68 -0.51 -5.50 -11.95
N ASP A 69 -0.52 -4.89 -13.14
CA ASP A 69 0.61 -4.11 -13.67
C ASP A 69 0.61 -2.66 -13.17
N TRP A 70 -0.15 -2.35 -12.13
CA TRP A 70 -0.21 -1.01 -11.55
C TRP A 70 1.11 -0.68 -10.87
N SER A 71 1.49 0.60 -10.93
CA SER A 71 2.66 1.05 -10.19
C SER A 71 2.40 0.99 -8.68
N PHE A 72 3.46 0.88 -7.88
CA PHE A 72 3.30 0.89 -6.42
C PHE A 72 2.75 2.22 -5.93
N SER A 73 3.14 3.32 -6.57
CA SER A 73 2.59 4.65 -6.26
C SER A 73 1.09 4.75 -6.55
N GLU A 74 0.60 4.12 -7.62
CA GLU A 74 -0.83 4.05 -7.94
C GLU A 74 -1.60 3.20 -6.93
N ILE A 75 -1.07 2.04 -6.55
CA ILE A 75 -1.66 1.17 -5.51
C ILE A 75 -1.73 1.93 -4.19
N TYR A 76 -0.64 2.60 -3.80
CA TYR A 76 -0.58 3.44 -2.61
C TYR A 76 -1.64 4.54 -2.66
N ALA A 77 -1.75 5.29 -3.77
CA ALA A 77 -2.71 6.37 -3.91
C ALA A 77 -4.16 5.89 -3.74
N ARG A 78 -4.51 4.73 -4.32
CA ARG A 78 -5.86 4.15 -4.23
C ARG A 78 -6.21 3.64 -2.83
N LYS A 79 -5.22 3.12 -2.09
CA LYS A 79 -5.38 2.59 -0.73
C LYS A 79 -4.94 3.58 0.36
N ARG A 80 -4.62 4.82 0.00
CA ARG A 80 -4.02 5.85 0.87
C ARG A 80 -4.75 5.98 2.21
N ARG A 81 -6.09 6.07 2.19
CA ARG A 81 -6.89 6.21 3.42
C ARG A 81 -6.67 5.06 4.41
N LEU A 82 -6.61 3.83 3.92
CA LEU A 82 -6.38 2.65 4.74
C LEU A 82 -4.94 2.64 5.27
N LEU A 83 -3.97 2.97 4.43
CA LEU A 83 -2.56 3.03 4.80
C LEU A 83 -2.30 4.13 5.83
N ASP A 84 -2.82 5.34 5.63
CA ASP A 84 -2.70 6.46 6.56
C ASP A 84 -3.32 6.11 7.93
N PHE A 85 -4.44 5.38 7.94
CA PHE A 85 -5.04 4.86 9.17
C PHE A 85 -4.10 3.87 9.88
N VAL A 86 -3.52 2.91 9.14
CA VAL A 86 -2.56 1.95 9.69
C VAL A 86 -1.29 2.65 10.19
N LYS A 87 -0.72 3.58 9.41
CA LYS A 87 0.44 4.40 9.79
C LYS A 87 0.16 5.16 11.09
N LYS A 88 -0.98 5.86 11.18
CA LYS A 88 -1.38 6.59 12.39
C LYS A 88 -1.53 5.67 13.60
N SER A 89 -2.14 4.50 13.42
CA SER A 89 -2.22 3.49 14.47
C SER A 89 -0.83 3.05 14.91
N ASN A 90 0.06 2.71 13.97
CA ASN A 90 1.38 2.15 14.25
C ASN A 90 2.35 3.16 14.88
N ARG A 91 2.27 4.45 14.51
CA ARG A 91 3.03 5.53 15.16
C ARG A 91 2.73 5.63 16.66
N LYS A 92 1.49 5.39 17.08
CA LYS A 92 1.11 5.37 18.51
C LYS A 92 1.86 4.28 19.30
N TYR A 93 2.37 3.25 18.63
CA TYR A 93 3.15 2.16 19.22
C TYR A 93 4.66 2.28 18.95
N GLY A 94 5.14 3.44 18.47
CA GLY A 94 6.57 3.67 18.19
C GLY A 94 7.12 2.85 17.01
N VAL A 95 6.26 2.34 16.14
CA VAL A 95 6.68 1.52 14.99
C VAL A 95 7.01 2.41 13.80
N PHE A 96 8.13 2.12 13.12
CA PHE A 96 8.47 2.77 11.86
C PHE A 96 7.38 2.47 10.82
N THR A 97 6.86 3.53 10.20
CA THR A 97 5.70 3.45 9.29
C THR A 97 6.03 3.90 7.89
N GLY A 98 7.32 4.07 7.59
CA GLY A 98 7.79 4.55 6.31
C GLY A 98 7.97 6.05 6.30
N TYR A 99 7.90 6.63 5.11
CA TYR A 99 8.10 8.06 4.90
C TYR A 99 6.73 8.80 4.90
N ASP A 100 6.77 10.10 5.19
CA ASP A 100 5.62 11.00 5.18
C ASP A 100 5.30 11.52 3.78
#